data_AF-A0A6G7LV09-F1
#
_entry.id   AF-A0A6G7LV09-F1
#
_cell.length_a   1.000
_cell.length_b   1.000
_cell.length_c   1.000
_cell.angle_alpha   90.00
_cell.angle_beta   90.00
_cell.angle_gamma   90.00
#
_symmetry.space_group_name_H-M   'P 1'
#
loop_
_entity.id
_entity.type
_entity.pdbx_description
1 polymer ?
#
loop_
_entity_poly.entity_id
_entity_poly.type
_entity_poly.pdbx_seq_one_letter_code
_entity_poly.pdbx_strand_id
1 'polypeptide(L)'
;MSKATFYLLPNAAQQPSAEQLQLLACQLAGQHYAKGEWLYIHCEDLAQAHGIDELLWQFEPSAFVPHNLKGEGPAAGAPVEIGFDKLGPNQRRPILINLANEAPAFAVNFGRIIDFVAGDEQHKALARDRYRQYRNLGVTLSTQDLATQPLNFV
;
A
#
# COMPACT_ATOMS: atom_id res chain seq x y z
N MET A 1 14.04 -2.81 -12.70
CA MET A 1 14.06 -3.84 -11.65
C MET A 1 13.20 -3.35 -10.51
N SER A 2 12.23 -4.14 -10.04
CA SER A 2 11.32 -3.75 -8.97
C SER A 2 12.04 -3.64 -7.64
N LYS A 3 11.67 -2.63 -6.84
CA LYS A 3 12.18 -2.46 -5.48
C LYS A 3 11.04 -2.41 -4.49
N ALA A 4 11.08 -3.25 -3.47
CA ALA A 4 10.16 -3.25 -2.34
C ALA A 4 10.80 -2.58 -1.11
N THR A 5 10.08 -1.63 -0.53
CA THR A 5 10.41 -1.03 0.77
C THR A 5 9.37 -1.47 1.80
N PHE A 6 9.83 -2.12 2.85
CA PHE A 6 9.04 -2.48 4.02
C PHE A 6 9.15 -1.39 5.08
N TYR A 7 8.06 -0.70 5.38
CA TYR A 7 7.99 0.26 6.47
C TYR A 7 7.71 -0.46 7.79
N LEU A 8 8.61 -0.33 8.76
CA LEU A 8 8.45 -0.90 10.09
C LEU A 8 7.77 0.15 10.96
N LEU A 9 6.56 -0.15 11.42
CA LEU A 9 5.79 0.75 12.25
C LEU A 9 6.26 0.66 13.71
N PRO A 10 6.29 1.79 14.43
CA PRO A 10 6.51 1.77 15.88
C PRO A 10 5.37 1.00 16.56
N ASN A 11 5.67 0.33 17.66
CA ASN A 11 4.66 -0.35 18.45
C ASN A 11 3.81 0.70 19.21
N ALA A 12 2.70 1.13 18.61
CA ALA A 12 1.77 2.05 19.26
C ALA A 12 0.70 1.26 20.02
N ALA A 13 0.78 1.28 21.35
CA ALA A 13 0.00 0.43 22.25
C ALA A 13 -1.53 0.65 22.25
N GLN A 14 -2.04 1.58 21.43
CA GLN A 14 -3.39 2.13 21.57
C GLN A 14 -4.29 1.95 20.33
N GLN A 15 -3.76 1.54 19.18
CA GLN A 15 -4.54 1.33 17.96
C GLN A 15 -4.30 -0.07 17.39
N PRO A 16 -5.33 -0.71 16.80
CA PRO A 16 -5.16 -1.96 16.08
C PRO A 16 -4.16 -1.80 14.93
N SER A 17 -3.24 -2.75 14.79
CA SER A 17 -2.22 -2.73 13.73
C SER A 17 -2.80 -2.56 12.33
N ALA A 18 -3.94 -3.21 12.03
CA ALA A 18 -4.58 -3.12 10.72
C ALA A 18 -5.00 -1.69 10.37
N GLU A 19 -5.60 -0.96 11.32
CA GLU A 19 -6.02 0.44 11.12
C GLU A 19 -4.81 1.36 10.89
N GLN A 20 -3.70 1.12 11.62
CA GLN A 20 -2.47 1.87 11.45
C GLN A 20 -1.86 1.67 10.05
N LEU A 21 -1.87 0.43 9.55
CA LEU A 21 -1.41 0.11 8.20
C LEU A 21 -2.25 0.79 7.12
N GLN A 22 -3.58 0.73 7.27
CA GLN A 22 -4.51 1.35 6.33
C GLN A 22 -4.36 2.87 6.30
N LEU A 23 -4.27 3.51 7.48
CA LEU A 23 -4.06 4.95 7.58
C LEU A 23 -2.73 5.37 6.92
N LEU A 24 -1.65 4.64 7.20
CA LEU A 24 -0.35 4.90 6.60
C LEU A 24 -0.36 4.72 5.08
N ALA A 25 -1.07 3.70 4.58
CA ALA A 25 -1.26 3.51 3.14
C ALA A 25 -1.99 4.69 2.49
N CYS A 26 -3.04 5.22 3.12
CA CYS A 26 -3.75 6.41 2.65
C CYS A 26 -2.85 7.65 2.63
N GLN A 27 -2.06 7.86 3.70
CA GLN A 27 -1.10 8.97 3.77
C GLN A 27 -0.03 8.88 2.67
N LEU A 28 0.53 7.69 2.45
CA LEU A 28 1.50 7.45 1.38
C LEU A 28 0.87 7.62 -0.01
N ALA A 29 -0.37 7.18 -0.19
CA ALA A 29 -1.09 7.37 -1.43
C ALA A 29 -1.30 8.85 -1.75
N GLY A 30 -1.75 9.64 -0.76
CA GLY A 30 -1.87 11.09 -0.89
C GLY A 30 -0.54 11.78 -1.20
N GLN A 31 0.54 11.39 -0.51
CA GLN A 31 1.87 11.95 -0.76
C GLN A 31 2.39 11.67 -2.17
N HIS A 32 2.15 10.45 -2.69
CA HIS A 32 2.54 10.08 -4.05
C HIS A 32 1.68 10.77 -5.10
N TYR A 33 0.38 10.85 -4.87
CA TYR A 33 -0.54 11.60 -5.73
C TYR A 33 -0.14 13.08 -5.81
N ALA A 34 0.19 13.72 -4.68
CA ALA A 34 0.62 15.12 -4.65
C ALA A 34 1.91 15.38 -5.47
N LYS A 35 2.71 14.34 -5.73
CA LYS A 35 3.90 14.38 -6.60
C LYS A 35 3.58 14.08 -8.08
N GLY A 36 2.30 13.88 -8.42
CA GLY A 36 1.84 13.50 -9.75
C GLY A 36 2.02 12.02 -10.08
N GLU A 37 2.34 11.18 -9.10
CA GLU A 37 2.56 9.75 -9.31
C GLU A 37 1.24 8.97 -9.19
N TRP A 38 0.99 8.11 -10.18
CA TRP A 38 -0.15 7.19 -10.15
C TRP A 38 0.23 5.91 -9.41
N LEU A 39 -0.72 5.32 -8.68
CA LEU A 39 -0.44 4.13 -7.87
C LEU A 39 -1.64 3.20 -7.79
N TYR A 40 -1.35 1.97 -7.38
CA TYR A 40 -2.33 0.93 -7.10
C TYR A 40 -2.24 0.51 -5.63
N ILE A 41 -3.37 0.47 -4.93
CA ILE A 41 -3.47 -0.11 -3.59
C ILE A 41 -4.06 -1.51 -3.75
N HIS A 42 -3.29 -2.53 -3.39
CA HIS A 42 -3.76 -3.91 -3.39
C HIS A 42 -4.26 -4.30 -1.99
N CYS A 43 -5.54 -4.64 -1.90
CA CYS A 43 -6.19 -5.09 -0.68
C CYS A 43 -6.32 -6.63 -0.65
N GLU A 44 -6.48 -7.19 0.54
CA GLU A 44 -6.74 -8.62 0.76
C GLU A 44 -8.07 -9.07 0.17
N ASP A 45 -9.12 -8.26 0.39
CA ASP A 45 -10.48 -8.58 0.00
C ASP A 45 -11.30 -7.33 -0.34
N LEU A 46 -12.55 -7.56 -0.75
CA LEU A 46 -13.50 -6.52 -1.10
C LEU A 46 -13.83 -5.60 0.09
N ALA A 47 -13.91 -6.15 1.31
CA ALA A 47 -14.25 -5.36 2.50
C ALA A 47 -13.11 -4.38 2.82
N GLN A 48 -11.86 -4.83 2.75
CA GLN A 48 -10.70 -3.98 2.92
C GLN A 48 -10.60 -2.93 1.78
N ALA A 49 -10.94 -3.29 0.54
CA ALA A 49 -10.96 -2.34 -0.57
C ALA A 49 -11.97 -1.20 -0.35
N HIS A 50 -13.20 -1.50 0.06
CA HIS A 50 -14.19 -0.49 0.43
C HIS A 50 -13.75 0.34 1.64
N GLY A 51 -13.15 -0.28 2.65
CA GLY A 51 -12.63 0.46 3.81
C GLY A 51 -11.54 1.48 3.42
N ILE A 52 -10.67 1.14 2.47
CA ILE A 52 -9.67 2.08 1.94
C ILE A 52 -10.29 3.19 1.11
N ASP A 53 -11.27 2.86 0.26
CA ASP A 53 -12.02 3.84 -0.54
C ASP A 53 -12.68 4.89 0.38
N GLU A 54 -13.39 4.46 1.43
CA GLU A 54 -13.97 5.36 2.41
C GLU A 54 -12.91 6.15 3.21
N LEU A 55 -11.82 5.48 3.63
CA LEU A 55 -10.78 6.11 4.43
C LEU A 55 -10.04 7.20 3.65
N LEU A 56 -9.78 7.00 2.36
CA LEU A 56 -9.12 8.00 1.50
C LEU A 56 -9.93 9.30 1.39
N TRP A 57 -11.26 9.25 1.54
CA TRP A 57 -12.10 10.45 1.62
C TRP A 57 -12.05 11.16 2.97
N GLN A 58 -11.75 10.46 4.06
CA GLN A 58 -11.95 10.94 5.42
C GLN A 58 -10.66 11.29 6.17
N PHE A 59 -9.54 10.64 5.83
CA PHE A 59 -8.35 10.64 6.70
C PHE A 59 -7.69 12.02 6.85
N GLU A 60 -7.82 12.90 5.86
CA GLU A 60 -7.28 14.25 5.92
C GLU A 60 -8.21 15.21 5.16
N PRO A 61 -9.00 16.06 5.86
CA PRO A 61 -10.03 16.91 5.24
C PRO A 61 -9.51 17.88 4.17
N SER A 62 -8.20 18.19 4.22
CA SER A 62 -7.52 19.07 3.27
C SER A 62 -6.92 18.33 2.07
N ALA A 63 -6.79 17.00 2.14
CA ALA A 63 -6.16 16.18 1.10
C ALA A 63 -7.21 15.58 0.17
N PHE A 64 -7.41 16.20 -0.99
CA PHE A 64 -8.17 15.57 -2.06
C PHE A 64 -7.29 14.56 -2.81
N VAL A 65 -7.55 13.27 -2.61
CA VAL A 65 -6.89 12.18 -3.34
C VAL A 65 -7.92 11.55 -4.29
N PRO A 66 -7.88 11.82 -5.61
CA PRO A 66 -8.82 11.21 -6.54
C PRO A 66 -8.52 9.73 -6.69
N HIS A 67 -9.49 8.90 -6.31
CA HIS A 67 -9.37 7.46 -6.26
C HIS A 67 -10.67 6.77 -6.68
N ASN A 68 -10.56 5.51 -7.09
CA ASN A 68 -11.71 4.63 -7.35
C ASN A 68 -11.32 3.17 -7.09
N LEU A 69 -12.34 2.36 -6.79
CA LEU A 69 -12.24 0.91 -6.89
C LEU A 69 -11.95 0.50 -8.34
N LYS A 70 -11.24 -0.61 -8.49
CA LYS A 70 -10.92 -1.20 -9.79
C LYS A 70 -12.20 -1.53 -10.55
N GLY A 71 -12.30 -1.03 -11.79
CA GLY A 71 -13.48 -1.19 -12.64
C GLY A 71 -14.47 -0.04 -12.55
N GLU A 72 -14.22 0.93 -11.66
CA GLU A 72 -14.98 2.17 -11.54
C GLU A 72 -14.17 3.39 -12.04
N GLY A 73 -14.82 4.55 -12.04
CA GLY A 73 -14.19 5.82 -12.39
C GLY A 73 -14.09 6.06 -13.91
N PRO A 74 -13.23 7.00 -14.33
CA PRO A 74 -13.05 7.36 -15.74
C PRO A 74 -12.47 6.19 -16.55
N ALA A 75 -12.68 6.20 -17.87
CA ALA A 75 -12.08 5.20 -18.77
C ALA A 75 -10.54 5.17 -18.71
N ALA A 76 -9.92 6.30 -18.35
CA ALA A 76 -8.48 6.41 -18.13
C ALA A 76 -8.02 5.91 -16.75
N GLY A 77 -8.93 5.48 -15.88
CA GLY A 77 -8.66 5.14 -14.48
C GLY A 77 -8.47 6.36 -13.59
N ALA A 78 -8.62 6.18 -12.27
CA ALA A 78 -8.27 7.18 -11.28
C ALA A 78 -6.75 7.19 -10.99
N PRO A 79 -6.16 8.32 -10.56
CA PRO A 79 -4.75 8.39 -10.14
C PRO A 79 -4.36 7.36 -9.08
N VAL A 80 -5.26 7.12 -8.12
CA VAL A 80 -5.18 6.01 -7.15
C VAL A 80 -6.27 4.99 -7.50
N GLU A 81 -5.87 3.76 -7.83
CA GLU A 81 -6.83 2.66 -8.06
C GLU A 81 -6.70 1.63 -6.94
N ILE A 82 -7.83 1.16 -6.43
CA ILE A 82 -7.90 0.24 -5.30
C ILE A 82 -8.46 -1.09 -5.80
N GLY A 83 -7.80 -2.20 -5.51
CA GLY A 83 -8.37 -3.50 -5.89
C GLY A 83 -7.81 -4.67 -5.10
N PHE A 84 -8.50 -5.80 -5.17
CA PHE A 84 -8.24 -6.98 -4.35
C PHE A 84 -8.13 -8.27 -5.17
N ASP A 85 -8.31 -8.19 -6.49
CA ASP A 85 -8.21 -9.36 -7.35
C ASP A 85 -6.75 -9.72 -7.67
N LYS A 86 -6.58 -10.94 -8.18
CA LYS A 86 -5.25 -11.49 -8.53
C LYS A 86 -4.70 -10.96 -9.87
N LEU A 87 -5.44 -10.09 -10.57
CA LEU A 87 -5.05 -9.57 -11.89
C LEU A 87 -4.26 -8.24 -11.76
N GLY A 88 -4.46 -7.50 -10.67
CA GLY A 88 -3.80 -6.22 -10.43
C GLY A 88 -4.50 -5.04 -11.13
N PRO A 89 -3.82 -3.91 -11.38
CA PRO A 89 -4.45 -2.71 -11.93
C PRO A 89 -4.86 -2.87 -13.39
N ASN A 90 -5.88 -2.12 -13.83
CA ASN A 90 -6.34 -2.12 -15.23
C ASN A 90 -5.34 -1.43 -16.17
N GLN A 91 -4.54 -0.52 -15.63
CA GLN A 91 -3.53 0.25 -16.35
C GLN A 91 -2.18 0.16 -15.66
N ARG A 92 -1.10 0.37 -16.43
CA ARG A 92 0.25 0.38 -15.87
C ARG A 92 0.40 1.55 -14.90
N ARG A 93 0.88 1.24 -13.69
CA ARG A 93 1.13 2.20 -12.62
C ARG A 93 2.53 1.96 -12.06
N PRO A 94 3.31 3.01 -11.73
CA PRO A 94 4.68 2.85 -11.26
C PRO A 94 4.79 2.30 -9.82
N ILE A 95 3.76 2.49 -8.99
CA ILE A 95 3.80 2.22 -7.55
C ILE A 95 2.68 1.25 -7.13
N LEU A 96 3.06 0.23 -6.36
CA LEU A 96 2.16 -0.66 -5.64
C LEU A 96 2.25 -0.36 -4.14
N ILE A 97 1.12 -0.20 -3.46
CA ILE A 97 1.00 -0.30 -2.01
C ILE A 97 0.28 -1.62 -1.72
N ASN A 98 0.92 -2.55 -1.01
CA ASN A 98 0.36 -3.85 -0.70
C ASN A 98 -0.15 -3.93 0.74
N LEU A 99 -1.46 -4.10 0.89
CA LEU A 99 -2.16 -4.32 2.16
C LEU A 99 -2.62 -5.78 2.33
N ALA A 100 -2.48 -6.60 1.29
CA ALA A 100 -2.80 -8.02 1.34
C ALA A 100 -1.82 -8.80 2.23
N ASN A 101 -2.25 -9.98 2.67
CA ASN A 101 -1.45 -10.88 3.48
C ASN A 101 -0.29 -11.51 2.69
N GLU A 102 -0.44 -11.60 1.37
CA GLU A 102 0.53 -12.18 0.44
C GLU A 102 1.17 -11.12 -0.48
N ALA A 103 2.30 -11.45 -1.10
CA ALA A 103 2.88 -10.66 -2.17
C ALA A 103 2.19 -11.03 -3.49
N PRO A 104 1.46 -10.11 -4.14
CA PRO A 104 0.76 -10.47 -5.37
C PRO A 104 1.76 -10.80 -6.49
N ALA A 105 1.46 -11.84 -7.27
CA ALA A 105 2.35 -12.28 -8.36
C ALA A 105 2.61 -11.17 -9.40
N PHE A 106 1.66 -10.26 -9.59
CA PHE A 106 1.80 -9.12 -10.50
C PHE A 106 2.71 -8.00 -9.96
N ALA A 107 3.18 -8.07 -8.71
CA ALA A 107 3.98 -7.00 -8.09
C ALA A 107 5.26 -6.67 -8.87
N VAL A 108 5.84 -7.66 -9.56
CA VAL A 108 7.02 -7.49 -10.41
C VAL A 108 6.79 -6.54 -11.60
N ASN A 109 5.54 -6.20 -11.92
CA ASN A 109 5.21 -5.23 -12.96
C ASN A 109 5.36 -3.77 -12.48
N PHE A 110 5.58 -3.55 -11.18
CA PHE A 110 5.74 -2.23 -10.59
C PHE A 110 7.22 -1.88 -10.43
N GLY A 111 7.55 -0.60 -10.62
CA GLY A 111 8.90 -0.11 -10.35
C GLY A 111 9.19 -0.01 -8.86
N ARG A 112 8.18 0.38 -8.07
CA ARG A 112 8.25 0.58 -6.63
C ARG A 112 7.11 -0.17 -5.94
N ILE A 113 7.44 -0.90 -4.89
CA ILE A 113 6.50 -1.62 -4.04
C ILE A 113 6.67 -1.09 -2.62
N ILE A 114 5.56 -0.75 -1.98
CA ILE A 114 5.46 -0.33 -0.61
C ILE A 114 4.74 -1.44 0.14
N ASP A 115 5.37 -1.95 1.19
CA ASP A 115 4.83 -2.98 2.08
C ASP A 115 5.13 -2.59 3.54
N PHE A 116 4.61 -3.34 4.50
CA PHE A 116 4.58 -2.91 5.89
C PHE A 116 4.89 -4.05 6.88
N VAL A 117 5.43 -3.67 8.04
CA VAL A 117 5.64 -4.53 9.19
C VAL A 117 5.02 -3.84 10.41
N ALA A 118 3.87 -4.34 10.89
CA ALA A 118 3.25 -3.82 12.11
C ALA A 118 3.92 -4.36 13.38
N GLY A 119 3.57 -3.79 14.53
CA GLY A 119 4.22 -4.07 15.81
C GLY A 119 3.92 -5.45 16.41
N ASP A 120 2.76 -6.03 16.11
CA ASP A 120 2.31 -7.32 16.67
C ASP A 120 2.92 -8.53 15.96
N GLU A 121 2.99 -9.66 16.67
CA GLU A 121 3.66 -10.86 16.17
C GLU A 121 2.95 -11.53 14.99
N GLN A 122 1.61 -11.42 14.90
CA GLN A 122 0.86 -11.98 13.77
C GLN A 122 1.21 -11.25 12.47
N HIS A 123 1.17 -9.92 12.47
CA HIS A 123 1.52 -9.14 11.28
C HIS A 123 3.02 -9.21 10.94
N LYS A 124 3.91 -9.34 11.95
CA LYS A 124 5.34 -9.63 11.70
C LYS A 124 5.53 -10.97 10.99
N ALA A 125 4.79 -12.01 11.36
CA ALA A 125 4.87 -13.30 10.67
C ALA A 125 4.44 -13.16 9.20
N LEU A 126 3.30 -12.51 8.94
CA LEU A 126 2.82 -12.24 7.57
C LEU A 126 3.83 -11.42 6.76
N ALA A 127 4.42 -10.38 7.36
CA ALA A 127 5.43 -9.56 6.68
C ALA A 127 6.70 -10.34 6.34
N ARG A 128 7.16 -11.24 7.23
CA ARG A 128 8.28 -12.15 6.92
C ARG A 128 7.96 -13.06 5.74
N ASP A 129 6.71 -13.52 5.63
CA ASP A 129 6.27 -14.36 4.52
C ASP A 129 6.25 -13.59 3.20
N ARG A 130 5.67 -12.39 3.17
CA ARG A 130 5.72 -11.52 1.99
C ARG A 130 7.14 -11.15 1.58
N TYR A 131 8.00 -10.85 2.56
CA TYR A 131 9.41 -10.55 2.31
C TYR A 131 10.12 -11.73 1.62
N ARG A 132 9.85 -12.98 2.04
CA ARG A 132 10.35 -14.19 1.35
C ARG A 132 9.78 -14.33 -0.06
N GLN A 133 8.47 -14.09 -0.24
CA GLN A 133 7.81 -14.18 -1.53
C GLN A 133 8.39 -13.18 -2.55
N TYR A 134 8.53 -11.90 -2.18
CA TYR A 134 9.18 -10.90 -3.04
C TYR A 134 10.62 -11.25 -3.40
N ARG A 135 11.39 -11.80 -2.45
CA ARG A 135 12.76 -12.25 -2.72
C ARG A 135 12.77 -13.35 -3.78
N ASN A 136 11.85 -14.31 -3.69
CA ASN A 136 11.72 -15.39 -4.67
C ASN A 136 11.27 -14.88 -6.05
N LEU A 137 10.53 -13.77 -6.09
CA LEU A 137 10.16 -13.06 -7.33
C LEU A 137 11.29 -12.18 -7.89
N GLY A 138 12.48 -12.17 -7.28
CA GLY A 138 13.62 -11.37 -7.73
C GLY A 138 13.51 -9.87 -7.45
N VAL A 139 12.63 -9.47 -6.52
CA VAL A 139 12.46 -8.07 -6.13
C VAL A 139 13.58 -7.65 -5.18
N THR A 140 14.16 -6.47 -5.41
CA THR A 140 15.15 -5.88 -4.51
C THR A 140 14.48 -5.37 -3.24
N LEU A 141 14.91 -5.86 -2.08
CA LEU A 141 14.25 -5.59 -0.80
C LEU A 141 15.03 -4.60 0.06
N SER A 142 14.31 -3.69 0.71
CA SER A 142 14.83 -2.79 1.73
C SER A 142 13.81 -2.58 2.84
N THR A 143 14.29 -2.14 4.00
CA THR A 143 13.46 -1.81 5.17
C THR A 143 13.71 -0.38 5.60
N GLN A 144 12.68 0.32 6.06
CA GLN A 144 12.81 1.63 6.70
C GLN A 144 12.07 1.60 8.03
N ASP A 145 12.80 1.85 9.12
CA ASP A 145 12.24 1.93 10.46
C ASP A 145 11.70 3.33 10.72
N LEU A 146 10.38 3.44 10.86
CA LEU A 146 9.72 4.73 11.04
C LEU A 146 9.98 5.36 12.42
N ALA A 147 10.44 4.59 13.41
CA ALA A 147 10.85 5.13 14.70
C ALA A 147 12.18 5.90 14.60
N THR A 148 13.06 5.53 13.67
CA THR A 148 14.37 6.17 13.50
C THR A 148 14.45 7.05 12.25
N GLN A 149 13.64 6.76 11.23
CA GLN A 149 13.58 7.46 9.95
C GLN A 149 12.11 7.75 9.60
N PRO A 150 11.48 8.73 10.28
CA PRO A 150 10.07 9.05 10.08
C PRO A 150 9.80 9.54 8.65
N LEU A 151 8.58 9.31 8.16
CA LEU A 151 8.10 9.88 6.92
C LEU A 151 7.68 11.33 7.14
N ASN A 152 8.17 12.21 6.28
CA ASN A 152 7.73 13.61 6.25
C ASN A 152 6.58 13.71 5.24
N PHE A 153 5.35 13.70 5.74
CA PHE A 153 4.19 14.11 4.96
C PHE A 153 4.23 15.65 4.88
N VAL A 154 4.27 16.17 3.65
CA VAL A 154 4.30 17.61 3.35
C VAL A 154 2.90 18.03 2.97
#